data_AF-A0A6G7PTR3-F1
#
_entry.id   AF-A0A6G7PTR3-F1
#
_cell.length_a   1.000
_cell.length_b   1.000
_cell.length_c   1.000
_cell.angle_alpha   90.00
_cell.angle_beta   90.00
_cell.angle_gamma   90.00
#
_symmetry.space_group_name_H-M   'P 1'
#
loop_
_entity.id
_entity.type
_entity.pdbx_description
1 polymer ?
#
loop_
_entity_poly.entity_id
_entity_poly.type
_entity_poly.pdbx_seq_one_letter_code
_entity_poly.pdbx_strand_id
1 'polypeptide(L)'
;MYPIWELPSITSALVIAIVASFHILPSHLATGAFWFNVYIERRAYYEGRPELKEFLKRYTLLILVFCFVIGSLTGVGIWFAATLASPRSISALIHNYVWGWATEWVFFLIEVVVIYVYYYTLDKVDDQTHLRLGWIYAWAAWISMVIITGILAFMLTPDRWLQTGSFFDGFFNSTYWPQLLARTFLMLAIASLYATIVAATIKNQSVRLEITKQASLWGMAGLLGGALFALWYLRSLPPEAKELAFDGSLAYLKVLLKVAVAVYGVVFAYFLFFGLLRPQMIRIPLGLIMLLVLFAGIGAGEGFREGVRRPYVINKYMYGNQIIAHSVKAKGVNEELTRFKEEGFLKSVYFRPQEDLNDPQAQLALGRVIVLHQCSNCHSLKRGGLLRPIPDLLERLGLTSAEDIYGLLEALGDYPYMPPFAGTEAEKEAAAAYLATLVE
;
A
#
# COMPACT_ATOMS: atom_id res chain seq x y z
N MET A 1 -18.15 9.07 -15.31
CA MET A 1 -16.79 9.32 -14.77
C MET A 1 -16.85 10.42 -13.73
N TYR A 2 -16.16 10.23 -12.61
CA TYR A 2 -16.04 11.23 -11.54
C TYR A 2 -15.03 12.32 -11.92
N PRO A 3 -15.08 13.52 -11.30
CA PRO A 3 -14.03 14.53 -11.44
C PRO A 3 -12.64 13.95 -11.14
N ILE A 4 -11.61 14.49 -11.81
CA ILE A 4 -10.22 14.09 -11.62
C ILE A 4 -9.56 15.04 -10.65
N TRP A 5 -8.82 14.47 -9.70
CA TRP A 5 -7.87 15.23 -8.91
C TRP A 5 -6.56 15.41 -9.69
N GLU A 6 -6.49 16.47 -10.50
CA GLU A 6 -5.30 16.79 -11.29
C GLU A 6 -4.20 17.34 -10.38
N LEU A 7 -3.03 16.72 -10.45
CA LEU A 7 -1.82 17.15 -9.79
C LEU A 7 -0.73 17.30 -10.88
N PRO A 8 -0.38 18.53 -11.30
CA PRO A 8 0.48 18.70 -12.48
C PRO A 8 1.89 18.14 -12.30
N SER A 9 2.52 18.35 -11.14
CA SER A 9 3.93 17.98 -10.89
C SER A 9 4.10 16.55 -10.33
N ILE A 10 3.06 15.98 -9.71
CA ILE A 10 3.08 14.67 -9.04
C ILE A 10 1.79 13.92 -9.41
N THR A 11 1.77 12.59 -9.46
CA THR A 11 0.53 11.86 -9.77
C THR A 11 -0.30 11.60 -8.52
N SER A 12 -1.62 11.48 -8.67
CA SER A 12 -2.54 11.05 -7.61
C SER A 12 -2.13 9.71 -6.99
N ALA A 13 -1.65 8.76 -7.81
CA ALA A 13 -1.11 7.49 -7.36
C ALA A 13 0.12 7.62 -6.46
N LEU A 14 0.98 8.64 -6.68
CA LEU A 14 2.13 8.90 -5.82
C LEU A 14 1.72 9.43 -4.45
N VAL A 15 0.70 10.27 -4.39
CA VAL A 15 0.18 10.76 -3.10
C VAL A 15 -0.30 9.58 -2.26
N ILE A 16 -1.08 8.66 -2.86
CA ILE A 16 -1.46 7.42 -2.18
C ILE A 16 -0.22 6.63 -1.76
N ALA A 17 0.76 6.44 -2.66
CA ALA A 17 1.94 5.65 -2.37
C ALA A 17 2.74 6.21 -1.19
N ILE A 18 2.91 7.53 -1.09
CA ILE A 18 3.61 8.19 0.01
C ILE A 18 2.85 8.00 1.32
N VAL A 19 1.56 8.33 1.36
CA VAL A 19 0.74 8.25 2.58
C VAL A 19 0.60 6.80 3.04
N ALA A 20 0.32 5.87 2.13
CA ALA A 20 0.18 4.45 2.44
C ALA A 20 1.50 3.83 2.90
N SER A 21 2.62 4.13 2.23
CA SER A 21 3.93 3.63 2.67
C SER A 21 4.25 4.11 4.07
N PHE A 22 4.05 5.42 4.34
CA PHE A 22 4.29 5.97 5.67
C PHE A 22 3.41 5.31 6.73
N HIS A 23 2.13 5.12 6.46
CA HIS A 23 1.17 4.53 7.38
C HIS A 23 1.50 3.08 7.77
N ILE A 24 2.29 2.34 6.97
CA ILE A 24 2.77 0.99 7.36
C ILE A 24 3.59 1.07 8.66
N LEU A 25 4.39 2.12 8.88
CA LEU A 25 5.19 2.28 10.09
C LEU A 25 4.32 2.27 11.37
N PRO A 26 3.36 3.20 11.56
CA PRO A 26 2.51 3.18 12.73
C PRO A 26 1.54 1.98 12.76
N SER A 27 0.99 1.54 11.63
CA SER A 27 0.02 0.41 11.63
C SER A 27 0.67 -0.92 12.02
N HIS A 28 1.85 -1.24 11.45
CA HIS A 28 2.54 -2.47 11.78
C HIS A 28 3.19 -2.39 13.16
N LEU A 29 3.63 -1.20 13.61
CA LEU A 29 4.02 -1.02 15.00
C LEU A 29 2.84 -1.28 15.94
N ALA A 30 1.66 -0.70 15.67
CA ALA A 30 0.46 -0.91 16.47
C ALA A 30 0.12 -2.40 16.57
N THR A 31 0.15 -3.11 15.44
CA THR A 31 -0.20 -4.53 15.36
C THR A 31 0.84 -5.41 16.05
N GLY A 32 2.13 -5.16 15.84
CA GLY A 32 3.21 -6.02 16.34
C GLY A 32 3.62 -5.76 17.79
N ALA A 33 3.54 -4.50 18.25
CA ALA A 33 4.13 -4.10 19.52
C ALA A 33 3.49 -4.77 20.74
N PHE A 34 2.19 -5.06 20.70
CA PHE A 34 1.52 -5.65 21.85
C PHE A 34 1.79 -7.13 22.04
N TRP A 35 2.15 -7.85 20.98
CA TRP A 35 2.71 -9.20 21.13
C TRP A 35 4.00 -9.17 21.94
N PHE A 36 4.84 -8.16 21.71
CA PHE A 36 6.07 -7.95 22.47
C PHE A 36 5.79 -7.41 23.88
N ASN A 37 4.87 -6.45 24.07
CA ASN A 37 4.49 -5.95 25.40
C ASN A 37 3.94 -7.07 26.28
N VAL A 38 3.00 -7.85 25.77
CA VAL A 38 2.42 -9.00 26.49
C VAL A 38 3.52 -9.99 26.88
N TYR A 39 4.48 -10.26 25.99
CA TYR A 39 5.63 -11.09 26.32
C TYR A 39 6.46 -10.51 27.48
N ILE A 40 6.82 -9.23 27.42
CA ILE A 40 7.63 -8.58 28.47
C ILE A 40 6.85 -8.45 29.79
N GLU A 41 5.56 -8.12 29.73
CA GLU A 41 4.70 -7.99 30.90
C GLU A 41 4.49 -9.32 31.60
N ARG A 42 4.30 -10.42 30.86
CA ARG A 42 4.27 -11.76 31.46
C ARG A 42 5.52 -12.05 32.26
N ARG A 43 6.69 -11.64 31.76
CA ARG A 43 7.95 -11.81 32.48
C ARG A 43 8.03 -10.89 33.70
N ALA A 44 7.58 -9.65 33.58
CA ALA A 44 7.49 -8.74 34.71
C ALA A 44 6.65 -9.31 35.86
N TYR A 45 5.53 -9.95 35.52
CA TYR A 45 4.61 -10.56 36.49
C TYR A 45 5.10 -11.91 37.02
N TYR A 46 5.27 -12.91 36.15
CA TYR A 46 5.55 -14.29 36.54
C TYR A 46 6.99 -14.52 37.02
N GLU A 47 7.96 -13.74 36.53
CA GLU A 47 9.36 -13.83 36.99
C GLU A 47 9.64 -12.85 38.15
N GLY A 48 8.67 -12.04 38.59
CA GLY A 48 8.84 -11.07 39.68
C GLY A 48 9.80 -9.94 39.33
N ARG A 49 9.69 -9.37 38.12
CA ARG A 49 10.63 -8.41 37.54
C ARG A 49 10.00 -7.04 37.26
N PRO A 50 9.64 -6.27 38.30
CA PRO A 50 8.95 -4.99 38.15
C PRO A 50 9.77 -3.95 37.38
N GLU A 51 11.10 -4.10 37.31
CA GLU A 51 11.97 -3.21 36.55
C GLU A 51 11.67 -3.19 35.04
N LEU A 52 11.03 -4.25 34.50
CA LEU A 52 10.60 -4.31 33.11
C LEU A 52 9.42 -3.37 32.81
N LYS A 53 8.64 -2.98 33.84
CA LYS A 53 7.50 -2.07 33.69
C LYS A 53 7.91 -0.68 33.21
N GLU A 54 9.14 -0.24 33.47
CA GLU A 54 9.67 1.02 32.94
C GLU A 54 9.65 1.02 31.40
N PHE A 55 10.07 -0.08 30.78
CA PHE A 55 10.01 -0.22 29.33
C PHE A 55 8.58 -0.28 28.81
N LEU A 56 7.71 -1.08 29.44
CA LEU A 56 6.30 -1.18 29.05
C LEU A 56 5.64 0.20 29.01
N LYS A 57 5.86 1.02 30.05
CA LYS A 57 5.31 2.38 30.11
C LYS A 57 5.77 3.25 28.93
N ARG A 58 7.08 3.25 28.63
CA ARG A 58 7.64 4.10 27.56
C ARG A 58 7.27 3.61 26.16
N TYR A 59 7.31 2.30 25.94
CA TYR A 59 6.98 1.69 24.66
C TYR A 59 5.48 1.81 24.36
N THR A 60 4.63 1.66 25.37
CA THR A 60 3.19 1.93 25.27
C THR A 60 2.89 3.39 25.00
N LEU A 61 3.60 4.33 25.63
CA LEU A 61 3.44 5.76 25.32
C LEU A 61 3.80 6.06 23.85
N LEU A 62 4.87 5.45 23.33
CA LEU A 62 5.21 5.56 21.91
C LEU A 62 4.06 5.06 21.03
N ILE A 63 3.48 3.89 21.34
CA ILE A 63 2.35 3.34 20.57
C ILE A 63 1.15 4.28 20.65
N LEU A 64 0.77 4.73 21.84
CA LEU A 64 -0.35 5.65 22.04
C LEU A 64 -0.18 6.93 21.19
N VAL A 65 0.99 7.56 21.22
CA VAL A 65 1.21 8.81 20.49
C VAL A 65 1.44 8.56 18.99
N PHE A 66 2.42 7.75 18.63
CA PHE A 66 2.80 7.56 17.23
C PHE A 66 1.76 6.75 16.45
N CYS A 67 1.22 5.68 17.02
CA CYS A 67 0.23 4.86 16.31
C CYS A 67 -1.17 5.49 16.36
N PHE A 68 -1.66 5.92 17.52
CA PHE A 68 -3.06 6.34 17.64
C PHE A 68 -3.33 7.82 17.42
N VAL A 69 -2.29 8.68 17.44
CA VAL A 69 -2.43 10.07 16.99
C VAL A 69 -1.98 10.18 15.54
N ILE A 70 -0.71 9.91 15.26
CA ILE A 70 -0.14 10.08 13.91
C ILE A 70 -0.63 8.98 12.94
N GLY A 71 -0.67 7.73 13.38
CA GLY A 71 -1.19 6.62 12.57
C GLY A 71 -2.67 6.82 12.21
N SER A 72 -3.53 7.20 13.16
CA SER A 72 -4.95 7.49 12.86
C SER A 72 -5.11 8.60 11.81
N LEU A 73 -4.35 9.70 11.94
CA LEU A 73 -4.38 10.80 10.95
C LEU A 73 -3.96 10.32 9.56
N THR A 74 -2.92 9.49 9.47
CA THR A 74 -2.45 8.97 8.19
C THR A 74 -3.38 7.92 7.61
N GLY A 75 -4.08 7.14 8.44
CA GLY A 75 -5.13 6.20 8.01
C GLY A 75 -6.32 6.94 7.37
N VAL A 76 -6.81 8.00 8.03
CA VAL A 76 -7.82 8.90 7.42
C VAL A 76 -7.28 9.55 6.15
N GLY A 77 -6.01 9.92 6.13
CA GLY A 77 -5.32 10.44 4.95
C GLY A 77 -5.34 9.48 3.76
N ILE A 78 -5.19 8.16 3.98
CA ILE A 78 -5.32 7.14 2.93
C ILE A 78 -6.73 7.16 2.35
N TRP A 79 -7.77 7.15 3.20
CA TRP A 79 -9.16 7.18 2.74
C TRP A 79 -9.45 8.39 1.85
N PHE A 80 -8.98 9.57 2.26
CA PHE A 80 -9.15 10.79 1.49
C PHE A 80 -8.38 10.72 0.15
N ALA A 81 -7.08 10.42 0.21
CA ALA A 81 -6.23 10.36 -0.98
C ALA A 81 -6.70 9.29 -1.98
N ALA A 82 -7.08 8.10 -1.51
CA ALA A 82 -7.51 7.00 -2.36
C ALA A 82 -8.88 7.27 -2.99
N THR A 83 -9.81 7.89 -2.26
CA THR A 83 -11.13 8.28 -2.80
C THR A 83 -11.00 9.35 -3.87
N LEU A 84 -10.10 10.33 -3.69
CA LEU A 84 -9.86 11.36 -4.71
C LEU A 84 -9.12 10.83 -5.94
N ALA A 85 -8.12 9.98 -5.72
CA ALA A 85 -7.30 9.44 -6.80
C ALA A 85 -8.01 8.36 -7.62
N SER A 86 -8.85 7.55 -6.99
CA SER A 86 -9.50 6.40 -7.65
C SER A 86 -10.91 6.12 -7.09
N PRO A 87 -11.85 7.07 -7.26
CA PRO A 87 -13.19 6.99 -6.68
C PRO A 87 -13.98 5.75 -7.13
N ARG A 88 -13.88 5.33 -8.39
CA ARG A 88 -14.58 4.13 -8.88
C ARG A 88 -13.98 2.85 -8.29
N SER A 89 -12.65 2.80 -8.10
CA SER A 89 -11.98 1.67 -7.47
C SER A 89 -12.39 1.54 -6.01
N ILE A 90 -12.42 2.64 -5.26
CA ILE A 90 -12.91 2.66 -3.88
C ILE A 90 -14.38 2.27 -3.83
N SER A 91 -15.22 2.82 -4.72
CA SER A 91 -16.62 2.43 -4.82
C SER A 91 -16.77 0.92 -5.05
N ALA A 92 -16.00 0.33 -5.97
CA ALA A 92 -16.02 -1.11 -6.22
C ALA A 92 -15.61 -1.92 -4.98
N LEU A 93 -14.59 -1.48 -4.23
CA LEU A 93 -14.20 -2.13 -2.99
C LEU A 93 -15.31 -2.03 -1.93
N ILE A 94 -16.00 -0.89 -1.80
CA ILE A 94 -17.10 -0.69 -0.84
C ILE A 94 -18.25 -1.66 -1.16
N HIS A 95 -18.67 -1.74 -2.42
CA HIS A 95 -19.76 -2.63 -2.83
C HIS A 95 -19.45 -4.13 -2.62
N ASN A 96 -18.18 -4.50 -2.48
CA ASN A 96 -17.79 -5.88 -2.18
C ASN A 96 -17.50 -6.11 -0.70
N TYR A 97 -16.90 -5.15 0.00
CA TYR A 97 -16.30 -5.36 1.31
C TYR A 97 -16.70 -4.35 2.38
N VAL A 98 -17.80 -3.61 2.21
CA VAL A 98 -18.30 -2.67 3.24
C VAL A 98 -18.39 -3.32 4.63
N TRP A 99 -18.85 -4.56 4.72
CA TRP A 99 -18.94 -5.29 6.00
C TRP A 99 -17.58 -5.74 6.53
N GLY A 100 -16.61 -6.02 5.64
CA GLY A 100 -15.22 -6.25 6.03
C GLY A 100 -14.65 -5.00 6.69
N TRP A 101 -14.73 -3.85 6.01
CA TRP A 101 -14.30 -2.59 6.59
C TRP A 101 -15.04 -2.23 7.88
N ALA A 102 -16.36 -2.34 7.92
CA ALA A 102 -17.11 -2.09 9.15
C ALA A 102 -16.60 -2.94 10.33
N THR A 103 -16.26 -4.21 10.07
CA THR A 103 -15.66 -5.10 11.07
C THR A 103 -14.27 -4.61 11.49
N GLU A 104 -13.40 -4.23 10.55
CA GLU A 104 -12.09 -3.64 10.85
C GLU A 104 -12.23 -2.40 11.74
N TRP A 105 -13.17 -1.50 11.45
CA TRP A 105 -13.41 -0.29 12.24
C TRP A 105 -13.84 -0.59 13.68
N VAL A 106 -14.60 -1.66 13.90
CA VAL A 106 -14.96 -2.12 15.26
C VAL A 106 -13.70 -2.58 16.02
N PHE A 107 -12.83 -3.37 15.39
CA PHE A 107 -11.58 -3.79 16.01
C PHE A 107 -10.63 -2.62 16.25
N PHE A 108 -10.54 -1.68 15.31
CA PHE A 108 -9.79 -0.44 15.48
C PHE A 108 -10.31 0.39 16.67
N LEU A 109 -11.62 0.47 16.87
CA LEU A 109 -12.19 1.14 18.05
C LEU A 109 -11.79 0.42 19.34
N ILE A 110 -11.79 -0.92 19.36
CA ILE A 110 -11.29 -1.71 20.48
C ILE A 110 -9.81 -1.38 20.74
N GLU A 111 -8.98 -1.33 19.70
CA GLU A 111 -7.56 -0.96 19.82
C GLU A 111 -7.39 0.42 20.49
N VAL A 112 -8.13 1.43 20.02
CA VAL A 112 -8.10 2.80 20.56
C VAL A 112 -8.56 2.81 22.02
N VAL A 113 -9.66 2.14 22.38
CA VAL A 113 -10.11 2.15 23.78
C VAL A 113 -9.10 1.42 24.67
N VAL A 114 -8.64 0.25 24.24
CA VAL A 114 -7.78 -0.61 25.06
C VAL A 114 -6.39 -0.02 25.26
N ILE A 115 -5.78 0.65 24.27
CA ILE A 115 -4.46 1.29 24.46
C ILE A 115 -4.50 2.39 25.52
N TYR A 116 -5.56 3.20 25.54
CA TYR A 116 -5.73 4.25 26.55
C TYR A 116 -5.93 3.63 27.93
N VAL A 117 -6.83 2.65 28.04
CA VAL A 117 -7.06 1.94 29.31
C VAL A 117 -5.76 1.29 29.79
N TYR A 118 -5.08 0.51 28.94
CA TYR A 118 -3.82 -0.15 29.26
C TYR A 118 -2.76 0.86 29.73
N TYR A 119 -2.51 1.95 28.99
CA TYR A 119 -1.51 2.93 29.40
C TYR A 119 -1.82 3.61 30.74
N TYR A 120 -3.07 4.03 30.95
CA TYR A 120 -3.45 4.80 32.14
C TYR A 120 -3.73 3.94 33.38
N THR A 121 -3.93 2.63 33.21
CA THR A 121 -4.16 1.68 34.30
C THR A 121 -2.92 0.90 34.71
N LEU A 122 -1.79 1.08 34.02
CA LEU A 122 -0.50 0.52 34.43
C LEU A 122 -0.21 0.88 35.89
N ASP A 123 0.05 -0.14 36.71
CA ASP A 123 0.25 -0.07 38.17
C ASP A 123 -0.95 0.45 39.00
N LYS A 124 -2.15 0.50 38.41
CA LYS A 124 -3.41 0.88 39.11
C LYS A 124 -4.44 -0.24 39.19
N VAL A 125 -4.31 -1.26 38.35
CA VAL A 125 -5.13 -2.48 38.38
C VAL A 125 -4.23 -3.68 38.65
N ASP A 126 -4.82 -4.82 39.00
CA ASP A 126 -4.05 -6.05 39.20
C ASP A 126 -3.36 -6.49 37.90
N ASP A 127 -2.18 -7.10 38.04
CA ASP A 127 -1.34 -7.48 36.89
C ASP A 127 -2.04 -8.48 35.95
N GLN A 128 -2.95 -9.34 36.46
CA GLN A 128 -3.67 -10.28 35.59
C GLN A 128 -4.67 -9.56 34.69
N THR A 129 -5.42 -8.61 35.25
CA THR A 129 -6.33 -7.75 34.48
C THR A 129 -5.55 -6.92 33.46
N HIS A 130 -4.43 -6.32 33.86
CA HIS A 130 -3.60 -5.53 32.94
C HIS A 130 -3.06 -6.39 31.78
N LEU A 131 -2.61 -7.61 32.07
CA LEU A 131 -2.14 -8.54 31.04
C LEU A 131 -3.27 -8.97 30.07
N ARG A 132 -4.51 -9.14 30.57
CA ARG A 132 -5.68 -9.41 29.71
C ARG A 132 -5.95 -8.26 28.74
N LEU A 133 -5.82 -7.00 29.19
CA LEU A 133 -5.94 -5.84 28.31
C LEU A 133 -4.89 -5.90 27.19
N GLY A 134 -3.66 -6.26 27.52
CA GLY A 134 -2.59 -6.46 26.54
C GLY A 134 -2.96 -7.50 25.47
N TRP A 135 -3.53 -8.64 25.87
CA TRP A 135 -3.99 -9.68 24.95
C TRP A 135 -5.17 -9.24 24.08
N ILE A 136 -6.16 -8.55 24.66
CA ILE A 136 -7.31 -8.03 23.91
C ILE A 136 -6.83 -7.11 22.81
N TYR A 137 -5.91 -6.19 23.13
CA TYR A 137 -5.32 -5.31 22.14
C TYR A 137 -4.57 -6.11 21.06
N ALA A 138 -3.68 -7.03 21.45
CA ALA A 138 -2.83 -7.76 20.50
C ALA A 138 -3.67 -8.51 19.45
N TRP A 139 -4.76 -9.15 19.89
CA TRP A 139 -5.70 -9.82 19.00
C TRP A 139 -6.54 -8.85 18.18
N ALA A 140 -7.05 -7.77 18.78
CA ALA A 140 -7.84 -6.78 18.05
C ALA A 140 -7.05 -6.19 16.88
N ALA A 141 -5.82 -5.74 17.13
CA ALA A 141 -4.96 -5.19 16.09
C ALA A 141 -4.62 -6.22 15.01
N TRP A 142 -4.31 -7.46 15.40
CA TRP A 142 -4.04 -8.52 14.42
C TRP A 142 -5.28 -8.85 13.57
N ILE A 143 -6.48 -8.85 14.14
CA ILE A 143 -7.73 -9.08 13.40
C ILE A 143 -8.00 -7.93 12.41
N SER A 144 -7.75 -6.67 12.78
CA SER A 144 -7.80 -5.54 11.84
C SER A 144 -6.90 -5.82 10.62
N MET A 145 -5.67 -6.28 10.84
CA MET A 145 -4.74 -6.65 9.77
C MET A 145 -5.23 -7.86 8.92
N VAL A 146 -5.83 -8.87 9.55
CA VAL A 146 -6.45 -10.04 8.87
C VAL A 146 -7.50 -9.57 7.87
N ILE A 147 -8.28 -8.55 8.22
CA ILE A 147 -9.37 -8.02 7.39
C ILE A 147 -8.84 -7.19 6.23
N ILE A 148 -8.04 -6.16 6.50
CA ILE A 148 -7.52 -5.26 5.45
C ILE A 148 -6.63 -5.99 4.45
N THR A 149 -5.90 -7.01 4.89
CA THR A 149 -5.08 -7.84 3.99
C THR A 149 -5.94 -8.58 2.97
N GLY A 150 -7.15 -9.01 3.33
CA GLY A 150 -8.08 -9.66 2.39
C GLY A 150 -8.52 -8.71 1.28
N ILE A 151 -8.87 -7.48 1.65
CA ILE A 151 -9.30 -6.44 0.70
C ILE A 151 -8.13 -6.05 -0.23
N LEU A 152 -6.92 -5.91 0.30
CA LEU A 152 -5.73 -5.59 -0.51
C LEU A 152 -5.30 -6.75 -1.40
N ALA A 153 -5.39 -7.99 -0.91
CA ALA A 153 -5.11 -9.18 -1.69
C ALA A 153 -6.08 -9.32 -2.87
N PHE A 154 -7.36 -9.04 -2.64
CA PHE A 154 -8.37 -9.00 -3.70
C PHE A 154 -7.97 -8.07 -4.85
N MET A 155 -7.42 -6.88 -4.58
CA MET A 155 -7.02 -5.96 -5.65
C MET A 155 -5.95 -6.55 -6.59
N LEU A 156 -5.09 -7.43 -6.06
CA LEU A 156 -4.04 -8.09 -6.84
C LEU A 156 -4.55 -9.38 -7.49
N THR A 157 -5.39 -10.13 -6.79
CA THR A 157 -5.77 -11.49 -7.19
C THR A 157 -7.24 -11.76 -6.86
N PRO A 158 -8.20 -11.25 -7.66
CA PRO A 158 -9.63 -11.52 -7.41
C PRO A 158 -10.03 -12.99 -7.54
N ASP A 159 -9.27 -13.80 -8.28
CA ASP A 159 -9.55 -15.23 -8.54
C ASP A 159 -11.01 -15.49 -8.95
N ARG A 160 -11.69 -16.39 -8.21
CA ARG A 160 -13.05 -16.86 -8.52
C ARG A 160 -14.09 -15.75 -8.40
N TRP A 161 -13.78 -14.64 -7.74
CA TRP A 161 -14.68 -13.49 -7.66
C TRP A 161 -15.07 -12.96 -9.05
N LEU A 162 -14.17 -13.06 -10.05
CA LEU A 162 -14.49 -12.64 -11.43
C LEU A 162 -15.68 -13.42 -12.02
N GLN A 163 -15.92 -14.66 -11.54
CA GLN A 163 -17.05 -15.48 -11.96
C GLN A 163 -18.24 -15.35 -10.99
N THR A 164 -17.99 -15.38 -9.68
CA THR A 164 -19.03 -15.54 -8.67
C THR A 164 -19.51 -14.22 -8.08
N GLY A 165 -18.69 -13.17 -8.09
CA GLY A 165 -18.92 -11.94 -7.35
C GLY A 165 -19.03 -12.12 -5.83
N SER A 166 -18.67 -13.29 -5.30
CA SER A 166 -18.87 -13.64 -3.89
C SER A 166 -17.81 -13.03 -3.00
N PHE A 167 -18.22 -12.50 -1.83
CA PHE A 167 -17.33 -11.90 -0.83
C PHE A 167 -16.11 -12.79 -0.54
N PHE A 168 -16.34 -14.05 -0.16
CA PHE A 168 -15.27 -14.93 0.31
C PHE A 168 -14.35 -15.43 -0.81
N ASP A 169 -14.87 -15.56 -2.03
CA ASP A 169 -14.06 -15.98 -3.19
C ASP A 169 -13.01 -14.93 -3.56
N GLY A 170 -13.33 -13.64 -3.39
CA GLY A 170 -12.38 -12.56 -3.59
C GLY A 170 -11.48 -12.32 -2.38
N PHE A 171 -12.03 -12.49 -1.17
CA PHE A 171 -11.30 -12.25 0.08
C PHE A 171 -10.22 -13.31 0.35
N PHE A 172 -10.58 -14.60 0.29
CA PHE A 172 -9.66 -15.72 0.53
C PHE A 172 -9.06 -16.24 -0.80
N ASN A 173 -8.45 -15.32 -1.54
CA ASN A 173 -7.78 -15.64 -2.80
C ASN A 173 -6.42 -16.31 -2.61
N SER A 174 -5.83 -16.75 -3.71
CA SER A 174 -4.56 -17.48 -3.78
C SER A 174 -3.36 -16.73 -3.18
N THR A 175 -3.38 -15.39 -3.14
CA THR A 175 -2.30 -14.59 -2.53
C THR A 175 -2.62 -14.10 -1.11
N TYR A 176 -3.80 -14.37 -0.57
CA TYR A 176 -4.22 -13.90 0.76
C TYR A 176 -3.32 -14.39 1.88
N TRP A 177 -3.23 -15.72 2.08
CA TRP A 177 -2.45 -16.32 3.16
C TRP A 177 -0.97 -15.96 3.13
N PRO A 178 -0.26 -16.03 1.99
CA PRO A 178 1.13 -15.63 1.98
C PRO A 178 1.32 -14.13 2.26
N GLN A 179 0.40 -13.26 1.82
CA GLN A 179 0.44 -11.83 2.18
C GLN A 179 0.21 -11.61 3.68
N LEU A 180 -0.81 -12.23 4.26
CA LEU A 180 -1.13 -12.09 5.68
C LEU A 180 0.04 -12.53 6.56
N LEU A 181 0.62 -13.68 6.26
CA LEU A 181 1.73 -14.22 7.04
C LEU A 181 2.99 -13.38 6.82
N ALA A 182 3.29 -12.96 5.59
CA ALA A 182 4.41 -12.05 5.35
C ALA A 182 4.28 -10.74 6.15
N ARG A 183 3.09 -10.13 6.19
CA ARG A 183 2.79 -8.93 6.99
C ARG A 183 2.86 -9.20 8.50
N THR A 184 2.35 -10.33 8.96
CA THR A 184 2.39 -10.78 10.36
C THR A 184 3.83 -10.92 10.86
N PHE A 185 4.74 -11.42 10.04
CA PHE A 185 6.15 -11.52 10.43
C PHE A 185 6.89 -10.18 10.27
N LEU A 186 6.56 -9.37 9.25
CA LEU A 186 7.12 -8.04 9.07
C LEU A 186 6.76 -7.08 10.22
N MET A 187 5.54 -7.15 10.76
CA MET A 187 5.15 -6.32 11.91
C MET A 187 6.02 -6.59 13.15
N LEU A 188 6.49 -7.83 13.34
CA LEU A 188 7.42 -8.16 14.43
C LEU A 188 8.76 -7.47 14.23
N ALA A 189 9.28 -7.45 13.00
CA ALA A 189 10.52 -6.73 12.68
C ALA A 189 10.40 -5.22 12.92
N ILE A 190 9.28 -4.61 12.49
CA ILE A 190 9.01 -3.18 12.71
C ILE A 190 8.88 -2.89 14.20
N ALA A 191 8.06 -3.66 14.92
CA ALA A 191 7.87 -3.50 16.37
C ALA A 191 9.19 -3.63 17.13
N SER A 192 9.99 -4.66 16.81
CA SER A 192 11.31 -4.87 17.39
C SER A 192 12.27 -3.71 17.18
N LEU A 193 12.25 -3.07 16.00
CA LEU A 193 13.12 -1.92 15.74
C LEU A 193 12.75 -0.71 16.59
N TYR A 194 11.45 -0.44 16.77
CA TYR A 194 11.02 0.59 17.72
C TYR A 194 11.31 0.20 19.17
N ALA A 195 11.19 -1.09 19.52
CA ALA A 195 11.54 -1.59 20.85
C ALA A 195 13.03 -1.39 21.17
N THR A 196 13.95 -1.59 20.21
CA THR A 196 15.39 -1.30 20.44
C THR A 196 15.65 0.20 20.62
N ILE A 197 14.93 1.07 19.90
CA ILE A 197 15.00 2.53 20.09
C ILE A 197 14.56 2.91 21.51
N VAL A 198 13.40 2.39 21.96
CA VAL A 198 12.90 2.68 23.31
C VAL A 198 13.80 2.08 24.38
N ALA A 199 14.31 0.86 24.18
CA ALA A 199 15.28 0.22 25.08
C ALA A 199 16.54 1.08 25.27
N ALA A 200 17.02 1.77 24.22
CA ALA A 200 18.16 2.67 24.31
C ALA A 200 17.94 3.86 25.28
N THR A 201 16.68 4.18 25.62
CA THR A 201 16.32 5.25 26.57
C THR A 201 16.28 4.77 28.02
N ILE A 202 16.26 3.46 28.26
CA ILE A 202 16.14 2.86 29.59
C ILE A 202 17.44 3.05 30.36
N LYS A 203 17.34 3.57 31.59
CA LYS A 203 18.51 3.86 32.44
C LYS A 203 19.10 2.59 33.02
N ASN A 204 18.26 1.63 33.42
CA ASN A 204 18.72 0.34 33.92
C ASN A 204 19.42 -0.45 32.81
N GLN A 205 20.73 -0.65 32.95
CA GLN A 205 21.56 -1.28 31.93
C GLN A 205 21.20 -2.76 31.70
N SER A 206 20.82 -3.50 32.74
CA SER A 206 20.45 -4.92 32.57
C SER A 206 19.17 -5.05 31.76
N VAL A 207 18.15 -4.26 32.10
CA VAL A 207 16.87 -4.18 31.37
C VAL A 207 17.09 -3.75 29.93
N ARG A 208 17.88 -2.68 29.71
CA ARG A 208 18.21 -2.20 28.37
C ARG A 208 18.83 -3.30 27.50
N LEU A 209 19.87 -3.97 27.99
CA LEU A 209 20.57 -5.01 27.22
C LEU A 209 19.67 -6.21 26.94
N GLU A 210 18.88 -6.61 27.93
CA GLU A 210 17.97 -7.74 27.80
C GLU A 210 16.86 -7.47 26.79
N ILE A 211 16.16 -6.35 26.91
CA ILE A 211 15.07 -5.98 25.99
C ILE A 211 15.61 -5.82 24.57
N THR A 212 16.79 -5.22 24.43
CA THR A 212 17.48 -5.09 23.15
C THR A 212 17.71 -6.46 22.49
N LYS A 213 18.22 -7.44 23.25
CA LYS A 213 18.43 -8.81 22.76
C LYS A 213 17.11 -9.47 22.36
N GLN A 214 16.11 -9.42 23.24
CA GLN A 214 14.81 -10.05 23.01
C GLN A 214 14.10 -9.44 21.80
N ALA A 215 14.04 -8.11 21.71
CA ALA A 215 13.50 -7.41 20.55
C ALA A 215 14.23 -7.82 19.27
N SER A 216 15.56 -7.92 19.32
CA SER A 216 16.36 -8.29 18.14
C SER A 216 16.14 -9.73 17.69
N LEU A 217 15.94 -10.68 18.63
CA LEU A 217 15.54 -12.06 18.30
C LEU A 217 14.17 -12.10 17.61
N TRP A 218 13.19 -11.38 18.16
CA TRP A 218 11.86 -11.23 17.56
C TRP A 218 11.95 -10.61 16.16
N GLY A 219 12.80 -9.60 16.00
CA GLY A 219 12.97 -8.91 14.73
C GLY A 219 13.62 -9.81 13.67
N MET A 220 14.65 -10.56 14.05
CA MET A 220 15.28 -11.57 13.18
C MET A 220 14.30 -12.68 12.79
N ALA A 221 13.55 -13.22 13.76
CA ALA A 221 12.51 -14.21 13.49
C ALA A 221 11.43 -13.65 12.55
N GLY A 222 11.03 -12.39 12.77
CA GLY A 222 10.15 -11.63 11.89
C GLY A 222 10.68 -11.51 10.47
N LEU A 223 11.95 -11.17 10.27
CA LEU A 223 12.52 -11.05 8.93
C LEU A 223 12.67 -12.41 8.23
N LEU A 224 13.06 -13.46 8.95
CA LEU A 224 13.19 -14.81 8.38
C LEU A 224 11.83 -15.41 8.02
N GLY A 225 10.85 -15.31 8.92
CA GLY A 225 9.48 -15.72 8.64
C GLY A 225 8.87 -14.90 7.50
N GLY A 226 9.06 -13.57 7.53
CA GLY A 226 8.61 -12.67 6.47
C GLY A 226 9.19 -13.05 5.11
N ALA A 227 10.49 -13.37 5.04
CA ALA A 227 11.14 -13.85 3.81
C ALA A 227 10.56 -15.18 3.33
N LEU A 228 10.33 -16.14 4.22
CA LEU A 228 9.71 -17.42 3.88
C LEU A 228 8.33 -17.24 3.24
N PHE A 229 7.47 -16.43 3.87
CA PHE A 229 6.11 -16.16 3.37
C PHE A 229 6.10 -15.25 2.14
N ALA A 230 7.07 -14.35 2.00
CA ALA A 230 7.28 -13.59 0.77
C ALA A 230 7.67 -14.49 -0.40
N LEU A 231 8.46 -15.54 -0.19
CA LEU A 231 8.75 -16.54 -1.24
C LEU A 231 7.49 -17.32 -1.63
N TRP A 232 6.63 -17.69 -0.67
CA TRP A 232 5.33 -18.28 -0.99
C TRP A 232 4.44 -17.30 -1.76
N TYR A 233 4.42 -16.01 -1.38
CA TYR A 233 3.70 -14.97 -2.11
C TYR A 233 4.16 -14.87 -3.56
N LEU A 234 5.47 -14.78 -3.82
CA LEU A 234 6.02 -14.70 -5.18
C LEU A 234 5.65 -15.92 -6.04
N ARG A 235 5.60 -17.12 -5.44
CA ARG A 235 5.14 -18.34 -6.13
C ARG A 235 3.65 -18.33 -6.43
N SER A 236 2.85 -17.69 -5.58
CA SER A 236 1.39 -17.60 -5.69
C SER A 236 0.93 -16.48 -6.62
N LEU A 237 1.84 -15.62 -7.10
CA LEU A 237 1.51 -14.58 -8.07
C LEU A 237 0.92 -15.18 -9.36
N PRO A 238 -0.09 -14.53 -9.96
CA PRO A 238 -0.59 -14.89 -11.28
C PRO A 238 0.52 -14.91 -12.35
N PRO A 239 0.41 -15.73 -13.40
CA PRO A 239 1.40 -15.79 -14.48
C PRO A 239 1.71 -14.41 -15.09
N GLU A 240 0.69 -13.61 -15.37
CA GLU A 240 0.86 -12.28 -15.99
C GLU A 240 1.65 -11.33 -15.08
N ALA A 241 1.42 -11.42 -13.77
CA ALA A 241 2.17 -10.66 -12.77
C ALA A 241 3.65 -11.09 -12.71
N LYS A 242 3.93 -12.39 -12.91
CA LYS A 242 5.30 -12.92 -12.98
C LYS A 242 6.00 -12.48 -14.27
N GLU A 243 5.31 -12.49 -15.40
CA GLU A 243 5.87 -12.01 -16.68
C GLU A 243 6.30 -10.54 -16.57
N LEU A 244 5.42 -9.68 -16.03
CA LEU A 244 5.74 -8.27 -15.79
C LEU A 244 6.98 -8.08 -14.91
N ALA A 245 7.08 -8.87 -13.84
CA ALA A 245 8.19 -8.77 -12.88
C ALA A 245 9.48 -9.41 -13.36
N PHE A 246 9.40 -10.57 -14.01
CA PHE A 246 10.53 -11.48 -14.19
C PHE A 246 10.96 -11.67 -15.64
N ASP A 247 10.11 -11.38 -16.63
CA ASP A 247 10.43 -11.60 -18.04
C ASP A 247 10.81 -10.31 -18.77
N GLY A 248 10.84 -9.19 -18.04
CA GLY A 248 11.50 -7.96 -18.46
C GLY A 248 10.58 -6.83 -18.90
N SER A 249 9.26 -7.05 -18.98
CA SER A 249 8.31 -6.01 -19.38
C SER A 249 8.38 -4.77 -18.49
N LEU A 250 8.64 -4.94 -17.18
CA LEU A 250 8.89 -3.85 -16.23
C LEU A 250 10.15 -4.14 -15.39
N ALA A 251 11.33 -3.94 -15.99
CA ALA A 251 12.63 -4.23 -15.35
C ALA A 251 12.83 -3.59 -13.95
N TYR A 252 12.20 -2.45 -13.68
CA TYR A 252 12.28 -1.78 -12.38
C TYR A 252 11.70 -2.63 -11.23
N LEU A 253 10.76 -3.55 -11.49
CA LEU A 253 10.18 -4.43 -10.47
C LEU A 253 11.21 -5.36 -9.85
N LYS A 254 12.11 -5.92 -10.67
CA LYS A 254 13.25 -6.71 -10.17
C LYS A 254 14.15 -5.89 -9.26
N VAL A 255 14.37 -4.62 -9.63
CA VAL A 255 15.19 -3.70 -8.82
C VAL A 255 14.53 -3.43 -7.47
N LEU A 256 13.22 -3.14 -7.45
CA LEU A 256 12.48 -2.94 -6.21
C LEU A 256 12.54 -4.19 -5.31
N LEU A 257 12.36 -5.38 -5.86
CA LEU A 257 12.46 -6.62 -5.10
C LEU A 257 13.87 -6.82 -4.51
N LYS A 258 14.92 -6.58 -5.30
CA LYS A 258 16.31 -6.65 -4.85
C LYS A 258 16.60 -5.64 -3.74
N VAL A 259 16.10 -4.41 -3.87
CA VAL A 259 16.24 -3.36 -2.85
C VAL A 259 15.54 -3.79 -1.56
N ALA A 260 14.31 -4.31 -1.63
CA ALA A 260 13.59 -4.80 -0.46
C ALA A 260 14.37 -5.91 0.27
N VAL A 261 14.85 -6.92 -0.48
CA VAL A 261 15.65 -8.02 0.08
C VAL A 261 16.96 -7.52 0.70
N ALA A 262 17.68 -6.63 0.01
CA ALA A 262 18.93 -6.06 0.51
C ALA A 262 18.71 -5.26 1.80
N VAL A 263 17.69 -4.42 1.84
CA VAL A 263 17.32 -3.64 3.03
C VAL A 263 16.96 -4.57 4.19
N TYR A 264 16.13 -5.59 3.98
CA TYR A 264 15.78 -6.54 5.03
C TYR A 264 17.00 -7.33 5.51
N GLY A 265 17.94 -7.66 4.62
CA GLY A 265 19.24 -8.23 4.99
C GLY A 265 20.09 -7.30 5.87
N VAL A 266 20.12 -6.00 5.56
CA VAL A 266 20.80 -4.98 6.38
C VAL A 266 20.16 -4.84 7.75
N VAL A 267 18.83 -4.80 7.84
CA VAL A 267 18.10 -4.73 9.12
C VAL A 267 18.31 -6.01 9.94
N PHE A 268 18.36 -7.18 9.29
CA PHE A 268 18.71 -8.44 9.94
C PHE A 268 20.13 -8.40 10.52
N ALA A 269 21.11 -7.93 9.73
CA ALA A 269 22.49 -7.76 10.18
C ALA A 269 22.59 -6.76 11.36
N TYR A 270 21.76 -5.71 11.35
CA TYR A 270 21.64 -4.78 12.47
C TYR A 270 21.18 -5.50 13.75
N PHE A 271 20.10 -6.28 13.69
CA PHE A 271 19.63 -7.04 14.85
C PHE A 271 20.65 -8.08 15.34
N LEU A 272 21.31 -8.78 14.42
CA LEU A 272 22.35 -9.75 14.76
C LEU A 272 23.54 -9.06 15.47
N PHE A 273 24.13 -8.06 14.82
CA PHE A 273 25.36 -7.45 15.31
C PHE A 273 25.10 -6.53 16.51
N PHE A 274 24.19 -5.57 16.37
CA PHE A 274 23.93 -4.58 17.41
C PHE A 274 22.95 -5.06 18.46
N GLY A 275 22.10 -6.04 18.16
CA GLY A 275 21.14 -6.60 19.12
C GLY A 275 21.68 -7.76 19.94
N LEU A 276 22.42 -8.69 19.32
CA LEU A 276 22.90 -9.90 19.99
C LEU A 276 24.38 -9.86 20.35
N LEU A 277 25.23 -9.51 19.38
CA LEU A 277 26.69 -9.56 19.56
C LEU A 277 27.24 -8.37 20.35
N ARG A 278 26.68 -7.17 20.12
CA ARG A 278 27.11 -5.90 20.73
C ARG A 278 25.92 -5.03 21.20
N PRO A 279 24.99 -5.55 22.04
CA PRO A 279 23.82 -4.82 22.55
C PRO A 279 24.14 -3.49 23.23
N GLN A 280 25.33 -3.35 23.82
CA GLN A 280 25.79 -2.11 24.44
C GLN A 280 25.97 -0.93 23.44
N MET A 281 26.09 -1.23 22.14
CA MET A 281 26.32 -0.22 21.10
C MET A 281 25.03 0.39 20.56
N ILE A 282 23.85 -0.16 20.89
CA ILE A 282 22.57 0.40 20.41
C ILE A 282 22.34 1.78 21.01
N ARG A 283 22.09 2.76 20.14
CA ARG A 283 21.77 4.15 20.45
C ARG A 283 20.59 4.60 19.61
N ILE A 284 19.87 5.62 20.08
CA ILE A 284 18.71 6.19 19.39
C ILE A 284 19.02 6.57 17.94
N PRO A 285 20.12 7.31 17.61
CA PRO A 285 20.37 7.71 16.23
C PRO A 285 20.54 6.51 15.28
N LEU A 286 21.22 5.46 15.74
CA LEU A 286 21.40 4.25 14.95
C LEU A 286 20.06 3.56 14.67
N GLY A 287 19.20 3.43 15.68
CA GLY A 287 17.86 2.87 15.50
C GLY A 287 17.00 3.70 14.55
N LEU A 288 17.06 5.04 14.63
CA LEU A 288 16.34 5.94 13.71
C LEU A 288 16.84 5.82 12.26
N ILE A 289 18.16 5.73 12.05
CA ILE A 289 18.73 5.47 10.72
C ILE A 289 18.22 4.13 10.19
N MET A 290 18.23 3.08 11.00
CA MET A 290 17.69 1.78 10.59
C MET A 290 16.20 1.81 10.30
N LEU A 291 15.42 2.67 10.98
CA LEU A 291 14.01 2.87 10.68
C LEU A 291 13.81 3.50 9.29
N LEU A 292 14.64 4.48 8.92
CA LEU A 292 14.64 5.07 7.59
C LEU A 292 15.06 4.06 6.52
N VAL A 293 16.06 3.23 6.82
CA VAL A 293 16.48 2.13 5.93
C VAL A 293 15.35 1.13 5.74
N LEU A 294 14.71 0.68 6.82
CA LEU A 294 13.56 -0.22 6.78
C LEU A 294 12.40 0.38 5.98
N PHE A 295 12.14 1.69 6.15
CA PHE A 295 11.11 2.41 5.42
C PHE A 295 11.34 2.39 3.89
N ALA A 296 12.59 2.53 3.45
CA ALA A 296 12.93 2.37 2.03
C ALA A 296 12.62 0.95 1.51
N GLY A 297 12.88 -0.09 2.32
CA GLY A 297 12.55 -1.47 1.97
C GLY A 297 11.04 -1.72 1.89
N ILE A 298 10.26 -1.16 2.82
CA ILE A 298 8.80 -1.17 2.79
C ILE A 298 8.28 -0.50 1.51
N GLY A 299 8.79 0.71 1.19
CA GLY A 299 8.41 1.42 -0.03
C GLY A 299 8.75 0.63 -1.30
N ALA A 300 9.90 -0.06 -1.33
CA ALA A 300 10.27 -0.93 -2.44
C ALA A 300 9.34 -2.15 -2.55
N GLY A 301 8.99 -2.80 -1.43
CA GLY A 301 8.05 -3.92 -1.40
C GLY A 301 6.64 -3.55 -1.85
N GLU A 302 6.11 -2.43 -1.35
CA GLU A 302 4.80 -1.92 -1.78
C GLU A 302 4.82 -1.44 -3.24
N GLY A 303 5.91 -0.83 -3.69
CA GLY A 303 6.10 -0.47 -5.09
C GLY A 303 6.14 -1.70 -6.01
N PHE A 304 6.73 -2.81 -5.57
CA PHE A 304 6.68 -4.08 -6.26
C PHE A 304 5.25 -4.62 -6.34
N ARG A 305 4.54 -4.69 -5.19
CA ARG A 305 3.13 -5.13 -5.11
C ARG A 305 2.22 -4.31 -6.04
N GLU A 306 2.39 -2.99 -6.07
CA GLU A 306 1.65 -2.08 -6.94
C GLU A 306 1.99 -2.27 -8.42
N GLY A 307 3.25 -2.58 -8.71
CA GLY A 307 3.72 -2.76 -10.07
C GLY A 307 3.24 -4.06 -10.71
N VAL A 308 3.21 -5.16 -9.96
CA VAL A 308 2.82 -6.49 -10.49
C VAL A 308 1.33 -6.61 -10.80
N ARG A 309 0.50 -5.66 -10.37
CA ARG A 309 -0.92 -5.61 -10.74
C ARG A 309 -1.23 -4.78 -11.97
N ARG A 310 -0.25 -4.06 -12.54
CA ARG A 310 -0.45 -3.25 -13.76
C ARG A 310 -0.96 -4.13 -14.91
N PRO A 311 -1.80 -3.60 -15.82
CA PRO A 311 -2.32 -2.23 -15.90
C PRO A 311 -3.51 -1.96 -14.98
N TYR A 312 -3.83 -2.88 -14.07
CA TYR A 312 -5.04 -2.84 -13.27
C TYR A 312 -4.87 -2.15 -11.93
N VAL A 313 -5.98 -1.58 -11.44
CA VAL A 313 -6.14 -1.23 -10.02
C VAL A 313 -6.78 -2.39 -9.24
N ILE A 314 -7.70 -3.11 -9.89
CA ILE A 314 -8.23 -4.41 -9.45
C ILE A 314 -8.01 -5.39 -10.59
N ASN A 315 -7.10 -6.35 -10.41
CA ASN A 315 -6.59 -7.22 -11.47
C ASN A 315 -7.72 -7.87 -12.29
N LYS A 316 -7.64 -7.79 -13.62
CA LYS A 316 -8.64 -8.29 -14.59
C LYS A 316 -10.05 -7.68 -14.47
N TYR A 317 -10.36 -6.83 -13.50
CA TYR A 317 -11.69 -6.22 -13.35
C TYR A 317 -11.70 -4.73 -13.70
N MET A 318 -10.71 -3.96 -13.24
CA MET A 318 -10.68 -2.52 -13.43
C MET A 318 -9.26 -2.04 -13.73
N TYR A 319 -9.12 -1.29 -14.82
CA TYR A 319 -7.86 -0.67 -15.22
C TYR A 319 -7.43 0.46 -14.26
N GLY A 320 -6.16 0.87 -14.34
CA GLY A 320 -5.61 1.98 -13.58
C GLY A 320 -6.33 3.32 -13.86
N ASN A 321 -6.90 3.50 -15.04
CA ASN A 321 -7.75 4.65 -15.38
C ASN A 321 -9.22 4.48 -14.95
N GLN A 322 -9.52 3.45 -14.16
CA GLN A 322 -10.83 3.17 -13.58
C GLN A 322 -11.92 2.73 -14.55
N ILE A 323 -11.55 2.33 -15.76
CA ILE A 323 -12.44 1.70 -16.73
C ILE A 323 -12.61 0.22 -16.39
N ILE A 324 -13.85 -0.27 -16.44
CA ILE A 324 -14.15 -1.69 -16.18
C ILE A 324 -13.65 -2.52 -17.36
N ALA A 325 -12.67 -3.38 -17.09
CA ALA A 325 -11.96 -4.20 -18.07
C ALA A 325 -12.69 -5.51 -18.40
N HIS A 326 -13.48 -6.04 -17.48
CA HIS A 326 -14.14 -7.34 -17.64
C HIS A 326 -15.52 -7.35 -17.01
N SER A 327 -16.47 -7.97 -17.71
CA SER A 327 -17.83 -8.17 -17.22
C SER A 327 -17.89 -9.18 -16.08
N VAL A 328 -18.59 -8.84 -15.00
CA VAL A 328 -18.86 -9.75 -13.88
C VAL A 328 -20.37 -10.03 -13.88
N LYS A 329 -20.77 -11.09 -14.58
CA LYS A 329 -22.18 -11.45 -14.80
C LYS A 329 -22.96 -11.59 -13.49
N ALA A 330 -22.37 -12.22 -12.48
CA ALA A 330 -22.99 -12.41 -11.17
C ALA A 330 -23.32 -11.09 -10.44
N LYS A 331 -22.69 -9.98 -10.84
CA LYS A 331 -22.93 -8.63 -10.30
C LYS A 331 -23.69 -7.72 -11.26
N GLY A 332 -24.07 -8.21 -12.45
CA GLY A 332 -24.69 -7.38 -13.49
C GLY A 332 -23.78 -6.27 -14.02
N VAL A 333 -22.46 -6.43 -13.90
CA VAL A 333 -21.47 -5.45 -14.35
C VAL A 333 -20.96 -5.85 -15.73
N ASN A 334 -21.01 -4.91 -16.68
CA ASN A 334 -20.47 -5.09 -18.03
C ASN A 334 -19.13 -4.37 -18.17
N GLU A 335 -18.26 -4.92 -19.00
CA GLU A 335 -17.06 -4.22 -19.47
C GLU A 335 -17.45 -2.94 -20.22
N GLU A 336 -16.60 -1.91 -20.10
CA GLU A 336 -16.91 -0.58 -20.62
C GLU A 336 -16.12 -0.21 -21.87
N LEU A 337 -15.09 -0.99 -22.22
CA LEU A 337 -14.17 -0.65 -23.29
C LEU A 337 -14.86 -0.67 -24.65
N THR A 338 -15.64 -1.72 -24.95
CA THR A 338 -16.36 -1.82 -26.24
C THR A 338 -17.38 -0.68 -26.36
N ARG A 339 -18.14 -0.44 -25.30
CA ARG A 339 -19.11 0.66 -25.26
C ARG A 339 -18.45 2.02 -25.47
N PHE A 340 -17.30 2.28 -24.88
CA PHE A 340 -16.58 3.55 -25.09
C PHE A 340 -16.00 3.69 -26.50
N LYS A 341 -15.59 2.59 -27.14
CA LYS A 341 -15.16 2.61 -28.55
C LYS A 341 -16.31 2.91 -29.52
N GLU A 342 -17.51 2.44 -29.21
CA GLU A 342 -18.70 2.64 -30.07
C GLU A 342 -19.43 3.97 -29.79
N GLU A 343 -19.70 4.27 -28.52
CA GLU A 343 -20.50 5.42 -28.12
C GLU A 343 -19.68 6.69 -27.89
N GLY A 344 -18.39 6.55 -27.56
CA GLY A 344 -17.50 7.63 -27.13
C GLY A 344 -17.38 7.77 -25.63
N PHE A 345 -16.15 8.00 -25.17
CA PHE A 345 -15.78 8.14 -23.77
C PHE A 345 -16.33 9.42 -23.14
N LEU A 346 -16.32 10.54 -23.88
CA LEU A 346 -16.75 11.85 -23.38
C LEU A 346 -18.22 11.87 -22.94
N LYS A 347 -19.07 11.04 -23.54
CA LYS A 347 -20.47 10.88 -23.09
C LYS A 347 -20.59 10.40 -21.65
N SER A 348 -19.56 9.71 -21.14
CA SER A 348 -19.51 9.26 -19.76
C SER A 348 -18.96 10.30 -18.78
N VAL A 349 -18.42 11.41 -19.27
CA VAL A 349 -17.84 12.48 -18.45
C VAL A 349 -18.93 13.53 -18.20
N TYR A 350 -19.39 13.63 -16.95
CA TYR A 350 -20.44 14.58 -16.59
C TYR A 350 -19.95 16.04 -16.61
N PHE A 351 -18.76 16.27 -16.03
CA PHE A 351 -18.13 17.59 -15.95
C PHE A 351 -17.18 17.82 -17.13
N ARG A 352 -17.72 17.80 -18.35
CA ARG A 352 -16.96 18.15 -19.56
C ARG A 352 -17.44 19.47 -20.16
N PRO A 353 -16.58 20.16 -20.92
CA PRO A 353 -17.02 21.20 -21.83
C PRO A 353 -18.10 20.68 -22.80
N GLN A 354 -19.11 21.51 -23.08
CA GLN A 354 -20.27 21.14 -23.90
C GLN A 354 -20.05 21.35 -25.39
N GLU A 355 -18.82 21.68 -25.80
CA GLU A 355 -18.48 21.86 -27.20
C GLU A 355 -18.58 20.54 -27.99
N ASP A 356 -18.72 20.69 -29.31
CA ASP A 356 -18.70 19.60 -30.27
C ASP A 356 -17.24 19.22 -30.59
N LEU A 357 -16.94 17.93 -30.60
CA LEU A 357 -15.62 17.41 -30.97
C LEU A 357 -15.27 17.71 -32.44
N ASN A 358 -16.28 17.96 -33.28
CA ASN A 358 -16.10 18.36 -34.68
C ASN A 358 -15.66 19.83 -34.84
N ASP A 359 -15.70 20.65 -33.78
CA ASP A 359 -15.18 22.00 -33.80
C ASP A 359 -13.64 21.99 -33.56
N PRO A 360 -12.83 22.43 -34.55
CA PRO A 360 -11.36 22.47 -34.41
C PRO A 360 -10.87 23.25 -33.19
N GLN A 361 -11.61 24.29 -32.75
CA GLN A 361 -11.24 25.06 -31.56
C GLN A 361 -11.48 24.27 -30.26
N ALA A 362 -12.50 23.42 -30.24
CA ALA A 362 -12.88 22.61 -29.09
C ALA A 362 -12.09 21.29 -28.97
N GLN A 363 -11.52 20.82 -30.08
CA GLN A 363 -10.82 19.53 -30.17
C GLN A 363 -9.71 19.39 -29.10
N LEU A 364 -8.90 20.43 -28.89
CA LEU A 364 -7.82 20.41 -27.89
C LEU A 364 -8.34 20.37 -26.45
N ALA A 365 -9.41 21.11 -26.15
CA ALA A 365 -10.00 21.15 -24.81
C ALA A 365 -10.61 19.79 -24.43
N LEU A 366 -11.29 19.14 -25.38
CA LEU A 366 -11.86 17.81 -25.20
C LEU A 366 -10.78 16.72 -25.18
N GLY A 367 -9.74 16.86 -26.01
CA GLY A 367 -8.53 16.02 -25.97
C GLY A 367 -7.86 16.04 -24.60
N ARG A 368 -7.73 17.24 -23.99
CA ARG A 368 -7.23 17.39 -22.62
C ARG A 368 -8.07 16.62 -21.61
N VAL A 369 -9.40 16.70 -21.70
CA VAL A 369 -10.31 15.95 -20.79
C VAL A 369 -10.09 14.44 -20.91
N ILE A 370 -9.98 13.93 -22.13
CA ILE A 370 -9.72 12.49 -22.38
C ILE A 370 -8.39 12.07 -21.75
N VAL A 371 -7.31 12.82 -22.03
CA VAL A 371 -5.97 12.53 -21.53
C VAL A 371 -5.90 12.62 -20.02
N LEU A 372 -6.57 13.60 -19.41
CA LEU A 372 -6.69 13.68 -17.97
C LEU A 372 -7.33 12.39 -17.42
N HIS A 373 -8.46 11.94 -17.98
CA HIS A 373 -9.15 10.76 -17.45
C HIS A 373 -8.37 9.46 -17.65
N GLN A 374 -7.71 9.30 -18.80
CA GLN A 374 -7.11 8.02 -19.17
C GLN A 374 -5.65 7.89 -18.78
N CYS A 375 -4.92 9.01 -18.66
CA CYS A 375 -3.47 9.00 -18.48
C CYS A 375 -3.03 9.56 -17.12
N SER A 376 -3.70 10.59 -16.58
CA SER A 376 -3.17 11.37 -15.44
C SER A 376 -3.10 10.62 -14.11
N ASN A 377 -3.85 9.52 -13.95
CA ASN A 377 -3.75 8.69 -12.74
C ASN A 377 -2.40 7.96 -12.64
N CYS A 378 -1.72 7.75 -13.78
CA CYS A 378 -0.45 7.02 -13.86
C CYS A 378 0.72 7.91 -14.29
N HIS A 379 0.45 8.99 -15.02
CA HIS A 379 1.45 9.83 -15.64
C HIS A 379 1.29 11.30 -15.26
N SER A 380 2.41 12.01 -15.12
CA SER A 380 2.38 13.48 -15.09
C SER A 380 2.18 14.03 -16.51
N LEU A 381 1.35 15.07 -16.62
CA LEU A 381 1.15 15.82 -17.87
C LEU A 381 2.11 17.01 -18.00
N LYS A 382 2.95 17.25 -16.98
CA LYS A 382 3.92 18.35 -16.97
C LYS A 382 5.29 17.83 -17.39
N ARG A 383 5.94 18.56 -18.30
CA ARG A 383 7.34 18.31 -18.70
C ARG A 383 8.27 18.38 -17.48
N GLY A 384 9.16 17.40 -17.34
CA GLY A 384 10.01 17.25 -16.15
C GLY A 384 9.24 16.90 -14.86
N GLY A 385 8.00 16.42 -14.96
CA GLY A 385 7.22 15.92 -13.82
C GLY A 385 7.90 14.74 -13.12
N LEU A 386 7.63 14.54 -11.83
CA LEU A 386 8.38 13.60 -10.99
C LEU A 386 8.16 12.13 -11.37
N LEU A 387 6.98 11.79 -11.91
CA LEU A 387 6.62 10.43 -12.27
C LEU A 387 6.12 10.34 -13.70
N ARG A 388 6.88 9.59 -14.51
CA ARG A 388 6.52 9.16 -15.87
C ARG A 388 5.89 10.30 -16.69
N PRO A 389 6.54 11.47 -16.77
CA PRO A 389 6.00 12.60 -17.52
C PRO A 389 5.79 12.19 -18.99
N ILE A 390 4.55 12.32 -19.47
CA ILE A 390 4.21 12.01 -20.87
C ILE A 390 5.06 12.83 -21.85
N PRO A 391 5.26 14.16 -21.66
CA PRO A 391 6.05 14.95 -22.59
C PRO A 391 7.45 14.41 -22.80
N ASP A 392 8.17 14.11 -21.70
CA ASP A 392 9.53 13.58 -21.77
C ASP A 392 9.56 12.16 -22.38
N LEU A 393 8.51 11.36 -22.18
CA LEU A 393 8.40 10.02 -22.76
C LEU A 393 8.22 10.11 -24.28
N LEU A 394 7.30 10.95 -24.74
CA LEU A 394 7.04 11.17 -26.16
C LEU A 394 8.27 11.73 -26.88
N GLU A 395 8.94 12.72 -26.27
CA GLU A 395 10.19 13.27 -26.80
C GLU A 395 11.29 12.21 -26.94
N ARG A 396 11.49 11.38 -25.91
CA ARG A 396 12.49 10.29 -25.95
C ARG A 396 12.19 9.24 -27.01
N LEU A 397 10.93 9.06 -27.37
CA LEU A 397 10.49 8.15 -28.41
C LEU A 397 10.46 8.80 -29.81
N GLY A 398 10.74 10.11 -29.90
CA GLY A 398 10.66 10.87 -31.15
C GLY A 398 9.23 11.08 -31.66
N LEU A 399 8.22 10.92 -30.80
CA LEU A 399 6.80 11.06 -31.15
C LEU A 399 6.36 12.50 -30.89
N THR A 400 6.52 13.36 -31.89
CA THR A 400 6.26 14.81 -31.76
C THR A 400 5.01 15.26 -32.51
N SER A 401 4.56 14.52 -33.53
CA SER A 401 3.36 14.84 -34.29
C SER A 401 2.11 14.18 -33.71
N ALA A 402 0.94 14.75 -33.97
CA ALA A 402 -0.34 14.15 -33.59
C ALA A 402 -0.56 12.78 -34.27
N GLU A 403 -0.04 12.58 -35.48
CA GLU A 403 -0.14 11.31 -36.22
C GLU A 403 0.68 10.19 -35.54
N ASP A 404 1.93 10.49 -35.15
CA ASP A 404 2.79 9.53 -34.44
C ASP A 404 2.19 9.14 -33.09
N ILE A 405 1.65 10.12 -32.36
CA ILE A 405 1.02 9.91 -31.05
C ILE A 405 -0.28 9.11 -31.21
N TYR A 406 -1.07 9.37 -32.25
CA TYR A 406 -2.26 8.58 -32.55
C TYR A 406 -1.90 7.10 -32.74
N GLY A 407 -0.84 6.79 -33.49
CA GLY A 407 -0.35 5.42 -33.65
C GLY A 407 0.07 4.76 -32.33
N LEU A 408 0.70 5.53 -31.42
CA LEU A 408 0.98 5.04 -30.06
C LEU A 408 -0.31 4.75 -29.27
N LEU A 409 -1.30 5.64 -29.34
CA LEU A 409 -2.59 5.46 -28.65
C LEU A 409 -3.33 4.21 -29.14
N GLU A 410 -3.23 3.90 -30.43
CA GLU A 410 -3.76 2.67 -31.02
C GLU A 410 -3.07 1.41 -30.47
N ALA A 411 -1.74 1.44 -30.36
CA ALA A 411 -0.93 0.34 -29.85
C ALA A 411 -0.94 0.17 -28.32
N LEU A 412 -1.60 1.05 -27.55
CA LEU A 412 -1.57 1.00 -26.08
C LEU A 412 -2.00 -0.36 -25.50
N GLY A 413 -2.95 -1.04 -26.15
CA GLY A 413 -3.43 -2.35 -25.72
C GLY A 413 -2.41 -3.48 -25.86
N ASP A 414 -1.38 -3.30 -26.69
CA ASP A 414 -0.34 -4.30 -26.92
C ASP A 414 0.71 -4.29 -25.79
N TYR A 415 0.79 -3.21 -25.02
CA TYR A 415 1.66 -3.12 -23.87
C TYR A 415 1.00 -3.77 -22.64
N PRO A 416 1.56 -4.85 -22.08
CA PRO A 416 0.94 -5.60 -20.98
C PRO A 416 0.85 -4.83 -19.65
N TYR A 417 1.38 -3.61 -19.59
CA TYR A 417 1.37 -2.73 -18.41
C TYR A 417 0.60 -1.42 -18.63
N MET A 418 0.00 -1.20 -19.80
CA MET A 418 -0.88 -0.07 -20.09
C MET A 418 -2.32 -0.54 -20.36
N PRO A 419 -3.34 0.26 -19.97
CA PRO A 419 -4.69 0.01 -20.42
C PRO A 419 -4.84 0.39 -21.91
N PRO A 420 -5.70 -0.29 -22.68
CA PRO A 420 -6.04 0.13 -24.03
C PRO A 420 -6.73 1.50 -24.01
N PHE A 421 -6.59 2.26 -25.11
CA PHE A 421 -7.33 3.51 -25.29
C PHE A 421 -8.84 3.23 -25.36
N ALA A 422 -9.63 4.03 -24.64
CA ALA A 422 -11.07 3.90 -24.60
C ALA A 422 -11.72 5.14 -25.21
N GLY A 423 -12.27 5.04 -26.41
CA GLY A 423 -12.91 6.15 -27.09
C GLY A 423 -13.06 5.89 -28.57
N THR A 424 -13.82 6.75 -29.25
CA THR A 424 -13.95 6.73 -30.71
C THR A 424 -12.65 7.18 -31.39
N GLU A 425 -12.57 7.00 -32.71
CA GLU A 425 -11.43 7.46 -33.49
C GLU A 425 -11.25 8.98 -33.42
N ALA A 426 -12.33 9.75 -33.51
CA ALA A 426 -12.25 11.20 -33.38
C ALA A 426 -11.79 11.64 -31.98
N GLU A 427 -12.18 10.91 -30.92
CA GLU A 427 -11.69 11.16 -29.56
C GLU A 427 -10.21 10.83 -29.41
N LYS A 428 -9.73 9.80 -30.11
CA LYS A 428 -8.30 9.43 -30.17
C LYS A 428 -7.48 10.50 -30.89
N GLU A 429 -7.97 11.00 -32.02
CA GLU A 429 -7.37 12.13 -32.74
C GLU A 429 -7.29 13.38 -31.85
N ALA A 430 -8.37 13.72 -31.14
CA ALA A 430 -8.38 14.85 -30.22
C ALA A 430 -7.38 14.69 -29.07
N ALA A 431 -7.28 13.48 -28.49
CA ALA A 431 -6.29 13.17 -27.46
C ALA A 431 -4.85 13.29 -28.00
N ALA A 432 -4.59 12.77 -29.20
CA ALA A 432 -3.28 12.86 -29.84
C ALA A 432 -2.87 14.30 -30.16
N ALA A 433 -3.81 15.10 -30.70
CA ALA A 433 -3.60 16.52 -30.95
C ALA A 433 -3.23 17.28 -29.67
N TYR A 434 -3.96 17.04 -28.57
CA TYR A 434 -3.61 17.65 -27.28
C TYR A 434 -2.23 17.20 -26.78
N LEU A 435 -1.90 15.91 -26.88
CA LEU A 435 -0.60 15.40 -26.45
C LEU A 435 0.57 16.00 -27.24
N ALA A 436 0.40 16.24 -28.55
CA ALA A 436 1.40 16.89 -29.39
C ALA A 436 1.76 18.29 -28.86
N THR A 437 0.77 19.06 -28.40
CA THR A 437 1.00 20.40 -27.80
C THR A 437 1.82 20.38 -26.52
N LEU A 438 2.00 19.21 -25.89
CA LEU A 438 2.82 19.09 -24.68
C LEU A 438 4.30 18.84 -24.99
N VAL A 439 4.62 18.45 -26.23
CA VAL A 439 5.97 18.10 -26.68
C VAL A 439 6.61 19.24 -27.50
N GLU A 440 5.79 20.07 -28.14
CA GLU A 440 6.17 21.40 -28.66
C GLU A 440 6.78 22.29 -27.56
#